data_AF-A0A7G9AWH6-F1
#
_entry.id   AF-A0A7G9AWH6-F1
#
_cell.length_a   1.000
_cell.length_b   1.000
_cell.length_c   1.000
_cell.angle_alpha   90.00
_cell.angle_beta   90.00
_cell.angle_gamma   90.00
#
_symmetry.space_group_name_H-M   'P 1'
#
loop_
_entity.id
_entity.type
_entity.pdbx_description
1 polymer ?
#
loop_
_entity_poly.entity_id
_entity_poly.type
_entity_poly.pdbx_seq_one_letter_code
_entity_poly.pdbx_strand_id
1 'polypeptide(L)'
;MAIIQWFPGHMSKARRQVQENIKFVDFVTILVDARLPLSSQNPMLTKIVGDKPKLLILNKADLADSDVTKEWRRYFESQGIKTLAINSKEQSTVKKVTEAAKSLMKEKIARQKERGIQIETLRTMIIGIPNAGKSTLMNRLAGKKIAVTGNKPGVTKGQQWLKSNKDLEILDTPGILWPKFEDEKVALKLALTGAIKDDLLPMDEVTIFGINYFKEHYPKELRERFKQIDLKEEAPEIIMDMTQKLGFRDNYDRFYQLFIKEIRDGKVGRYTLDMLGDLNGND
;
A
#
# COMPACT_ATOMS: atom_id res chain seq x y z
N MET A 1 24.79 -12.89 2.24
CA MET A 1 23.97 -11.74 2.67
C MET A 1 23.25 -12.07 3.97
N ALA A 2 23.24 -11.15 4.93
CA ALA A 2 22.63 -11.39 6.25
C ALA A 2 21.10 -11.46 6.14
N ILE A 3 20.48 -12.46 6.77
CA ILE A 3 19.03 -12.62 6.84
C ILE A 3 18.49 -11.56 7.80
N ILE A 4 17.97 -10.46 7.27
CA ILE A 4 17.38 -9.40 8.10
C ILE A 4 15.97 -9.86 8.54
N GLN A 5 15.80 -10.11 9.84
CA GLN A 5 14.49 -10.40 10.43
C GLN A 5 13.74 -9.11 10.74
N TRP A 6 12.68 -8.85 9.99
CA TRP A 6 11.89 -7.64 10.15
C TRP A 6 10.84 -7.81 11.27
N PHE A 7 11.09 -7.16 12.41
CA PHE A 7 10.14 -6.88 13.51
C PHE A 7 9.38 -8.07 14.18
N PRO A 8 10.02 -9.09 14.78
CA PRO A 8 9.35 -10.32 15.23
C PRO A 8 8.18 -10.14 16.22
N GLY A 9 8.32 -9.24 17.20
CA GLY A 9 7.38 -9.10 18.32
C GLY A 9 6.05 -8.41 17.97
N HIS A 10 6.12 -7.25 17.30
CA HIS A 10 4.92 -6.51 16.88
C HIS A 10 4.10 -7.26 15.82
N MET A 11 4.81 -8.03 14.99
CA MET A 11 4.23 -8.81 13.91
C MET A 11 3.38 -9.98 14.40
N SER A 12 3.86 -10.70 15.42
CA SER A 12 3.12 -11.80 16.05
C SER A 12 1.83 -11.31 16.72
N LYS A 13 1.89 -10.15 17.39
CA LYS A 13 0.72 -9.51 18.01
C LYS A 13 -0.31 -9.10 16.96
N ALA A 14 0.13 -8.44 15.89
CA ALA A 14 -0.77 -7.97 14.85
C ALA A 14 -1.42 -9.14 14.09
N ARG A 15 -0.64 -10.19 13.78
CA ARG A 15 -1.16 -11.44 13.20
C ARG A 15 -2.26 -12.04 14.06
N ARG A 16 -2.00 -12.19 15.36
CA ARG A 16 -2.95 -12.73 16.34
C ARG A 16 -4.22 -11.88 16.39
N GLN A 17 -4.10 -10.55 16.41
CA GLN A 17 -5.24 -9.65 16.37
C GLN A 17 -6.08 -9.85 15.09
N VAL A 18 -5.46 -10.02 13.92
CA VAL A 18 -6.23 -10.30 12.70
C VAL A 18 -6.96 -11.64 12.79
N GLN A 19 -6.29 -12.70 13.26
CA GLN A 19 -6.90 -14.02 13.44
C GLN A 19 -8.07 -14.02 14.45
N GLU A 20 -7.92 -13.30 15.56
CA GLU A 20 -8.97 -13.18 16.58
C GLU A 20 -10.16 -12.37 16.09
N ASN A 21 -9.90 -11.33 15.28
CA ASN A 21 -10.89 -10.36 14.85
C ASN A 21 -11.66 -10.76 13.59
N ILE A 22 -11.06 -11.59 12.73
CA ILE A 22 -11.63 -11.91 11.42
C ILE A 22 -13.03 -12.52 11.52
N LYS A 23 -13.33 -13.27 12.59
CA LYS A 23 -14.66 -13.88 12.80
C LYS A 23 -15.79 -12.87 13.00
N PHE A 24 -15.48 -11.63 13.39
CA PHE A 24 -16.47 -10.59 13.65
C PHE A 24 -16.80 -9.72 12.44
N VAL A 25 -16.06 -9.85 11.33
CA VAL A 25 -16.29 -9.09 10.09
C VAL A 25 -16.99 -9.93 9.03
N ASP A 26 -17.79 -9.27 8.19
CA ASP A 26 -18.48 -9.86 7.05
C ASP A 26 -17.54 -10.10 5.87
N PHE A 27 -16.60 -9.17 5.65
CA PHE A 27 -15.59 -9.21 4.62
C PHE A 27 -14.29 -8.56 5.11
N VAL A 28 -13.22 -8.70 4.35
CA VAL A 28 -11.93 -8.08 4.64
C VAL A 28 -11.57 -7.09 3.54
N THR A 29 -11.21 -5.87 3.94
CA THR A 29 -10.63 -4.87 3.05
C THR A 29 -9.11 -5.02 3.06
N ILE A 30 -8.52 -5.40 1.94
CA ILE A 30 -7.07 -5.51 1.77
C ILE A 30 -6.59 -4.22 1.09
N LEU A 31 -5.75 -3.46 1.76
CA LEU A 31 -5.22 -2.19 1.26
C LEU A 31 -3.78 -2.37 0.76
N VAL A 32 -3.57 -2.08 -0.53
CA VAL A 32 -2.26 -2.11 -1.20
C VAL A 32 -1.92 -0.72 -1.75
N ASP A 33 -0.65 -0.47 -2.01
CA ASP A 33 -0.20 0.75 -2.70
C ASP A 33 -0.35 0.52 -4.22
N ALA A 34 -1.09 1.39 -4.91
CA ALA A 34 -1.36 1.27 -6.34
C ALA A 34 -0.07 1.35 -7.18
N ARG A 35 1.00 1.94 -6.63
CA ARG A 35 2.31 1.98 -7.28
C ARG A 35 3.06 0.64 -7.20
N LEU A 36 2.61 -0.31 -6.39
CA LEU A 36 3.19 -1.64 -6.31
C LEU A 36 2.14 -2.67 -5.84
N PRO A 37 1.11 -2.96 -6.67
CA PRO A 37 -0.05 -3.74 -6.25
C PRO A 37 0.25 -5.19 -5.86
N LEU A 38 1.38 -5.75 -6.30
CA LEU A 38 1.83 -7.10 -5.97
C LEU A 38 2.81 -7.07 -4.80
N SER A 39 3.89 -6.30 -4.92
CA SER A 39 4.97 -6.19 -3.93
C SER A 39 4.48 -5.63 -2.59
N SER A 40 3.36 -4.90 -2.56
CA SER A 40 2.75 -4.43 -1.31
C SER A 40 1.72 -5.38 -0.69
N GLN A 41 1.49 -6.55 -1.28
CA GLN A 41 0.69 -7.60 -0.66
C GLN A 41 1.49 -8.32 0.41
N ASN A 42 0.79 -8.78 1.45
CA ASN A 42 1.39 -9.60 2.48
C ASN A 42 0.89 -11.05 2.33
N PRO A 43 1.74 -11.99 1.88
CA PRO A 43 1.35 -13.38 1.68
C PRO A 43 0.81 -14.05 2.96
N MET A 44 1.32 -13.66 4.13
CA MET A 44 0.82 -14.19 5.41
C MET A 44 -0.60 -13.73 5.70
N LEU A 45 -0.93 -12.48 5.37
CA LEU A 45 -2.29 -11.96 5.53
C LEU A 45 -3.27 -12.70 4.62
N THR A 46 -2.89 -12.95 3.37
CA THR A 46 -3.73 -13.69 2.41
C THR A 46 -4.11 -15.07 2.95
N LYS A 47 -3.15 -15.79 3.56
CA LYS A 47 -3.40 -17.08 4.22
C LYS A 47 -4.35 -16.97 5.42
N ILE A 48 -4.26 -15.89 6.21
CA ILE A 48 -5.13 -15.67 7.38
C ILE A 48 -6.57 -15.34 6.97
N VAL A 49 -6.74 -14.61 5.86
CA VAL A 49 -8.08 -14.23 5.37
C VAL A 49 -8.87 -15.44 4.88
N GLY A 50 -8.20 -16.44 4.32
CA GLY A 50 -8.83 -17.66 3.81
C GLY A 50 -9.90 -17.34 2.77
N ASP A 51 -11.07 -17.97 2.87
CA ASP A 51 -12.18 -17.82 1.91
C ASP A 51 -13.11 -16.65 2.23
N LYS A 52 -12.82 -15.86 3.27
CA LYS A 52 -13.65 -14.70 3.59
C LYS A 52 -13.67 -13.73 2.39
N PRO A 53 -14.84 -13.15 2.01
CA PRO A 53 -14.91 -12.22 0.89
C PRO A 53 -13.90 -11.07 1.04
N LYS A 54 -13.23 -10.72 -0.07
CA LYS A 54 -12.11 -9.78 -0.09
C LYS A 54 -12.44 -8.59 -0.99
N LEU A 55 -12.27 -7.38 -0.46
CA LEU A 55 -12.23 -6.15 -1.24
C LEU A 55 -10.78 -5.67 -1.32
N LEU A 56 -10.14 -5.80 -2.48
CA LEU A 56 -8.78 -5.32 -2.70
C LEU A 56 -8.80 -3.86 -3.14
N ILE A 57 -8.27 -2.98 -2.29
CA ILE A 57 -8.21 -1.55 -2.56
C ILE A 57 -6.78 -1.15 -2.95
N LEU A 58 -6.61 -0.68 -4.19
CA LEU A 58 -5.40 -0.06 -4.70
C LEU A 58 -5.41 1.42 -4.32
N ASN A 59 -4.77 1.75 -3.21
CA ASN A 59 -4.74 3.10 -2.65
C ASN A 59 -3.60 3.94 -3.23
N LYS A 60 -3.67 5.26 -3.06
CA LYS A 60 -2.73 6.22 -3.67
C LYS A 60 -2.74 6.16 -5.19
N ALA A 61 -3.90 5.88 -5.78
CA ALA A 61 -4.09 5.84 -7.23
C ALA A 61 -3.80 7.19 -7.92
N ASP A 62 -3.75 8.29 -7.15
CA ASP A 62 -3.30 9.61 -7.60
C ASP A 62 -1.80 9.68 -7.93
N LEU A 63 -0.99 8.79 -7.32
CA LEU A 63 0.46 8.68 -7.52
C LEU A 63 0.85 7.54 -8.49
N ALA A 64 -0.09 6.66 -8.81
CA ALA A 64 0.17 5.48 -9.64
C ALA A 64 -0.14 5.73 -11.11
N ASP A 65 0.56 5.02 -11.99
CA ASP A 65 0.23 4.99 -13.42
C ASP A 65 -1.19 4.45 -13.59
N SER A 66 -2.05 5.23 -14.26
CA SER A 66 -3.47 4.92 -14.38
C SER A 66 -3.75 3.73 -15.29
N ASP A 67 -2.92 3.49 -16.30
CA ASP A 67 -3.13 2.39 -17.24
C ASP A 67 -2.64 1.08 -16.62
N VAL A 68 -1.45 1.08 -16.01
CA VAL A 68 -0.94 -0.06 -15.24
C VAL A 68 -1.87 -0.39 -14.06
N THR A 69 -2.45 0.62 -13.40
CA THR A 69 -3.46 0.39 -12.35
C THR A 69 -4.70 -0.34 -12.89
N LYS A 70 -5.18 0.00 -14.09
CA LYS A 70 -6.32 -0.70 -14.72
C LYS A 70 -5.97 -2.15 -15.05
N GLU A 71 -4.75 -2.39 -15.51
CA GLU A 71 -4.24 -3.74 -15.81
C GLU A 71 -4.21 -4.62 -14.56
N TRP A 72 -3.61 -4.14 -13.46
CA TRP A 72 -3.61 -4.86 -12.18
C TRP A 72 -5.01 -5.14 -11.67
N ARG A 73 -5.94 -4.20 -11.81
CA ARG A 73 -7.34 -4.42 -11.44
C ARG A 73 -7.97 -5.55 -12.24
N ARG A 74 -7.78 -5.58 -13.57
CA ARG A 74 -8.27 -6.67 -14.42
C ARG A 74 -7.66 -8.01 -14.02
N TYR A 75 -6.36 -8.03 -13.73
CA TYR A 75 -5.67 -9.23 -13.26
C TYR A 75 -6.31 -9.80 -11.98
N PHE A 76 -6.46 -8.99 -10.93
CA PHE A 76 -7.10 -9.46 -9.68
C PHE A 76 -8.59 -9.79 -9.86
N GLU A 77 -9.31 -9.03 -10.67
CA GLU A 77 -10.73 -9.31 -10.97
C GLU A 77 -10.90 -10.64 -11.73
N SER A 78 -9.96 -11.00 -12.61
CA SER A 78 -9.96 -12.31 -13.29
C SER A 78 -9.77 -13.49 -12.34
N GLN A 79 -9.17 -13.25 -11.16
CA GLN A 79 -9.02 -14.22 -10.07
C GLN A 79 -10.21 -14.22 -9.11
N GLY A 80 -11.30 -13.52 -9.46
CA GLY A 80 -12.50 -13.42 -8.63
C GLY A 80 -12.37 -12.44 -7.45
N ILE A 81 -11.32 -11.61 -7.40
CA ILE A 81 -11.13 -10.63 -6.34
C ILE A 81 -11.76 -9.31 -6.75
N LYS A 82 -12.73 -8.80 -5.97
CA LYS A 82 -13.31 -7.48 -6.21
C LYS A 82 -12.26 -6.40 -5.93
N THR A 83 -12.01 -5.52 -6.91
CA THR A 83 -11.02 -4.43 -6.76
C THR A 83 -11.65 -3.05 -6.73
N LEU A 84 -10.92 -2.09 -6.16
CA LEU A 84 -11.23 -0.67 -6.22
C LEU A 84 -9.94 0.16 -6.18
N ALA A 85 -9.74 1.09 -7.12
CA ALA A 85 -8.66 2.09 -7.03
C ALA A 85 -9.17 3.39 -6.42
N ILE A 86 -8.47 3.91 -5.41
CA ILE A 86 -8.86 5.16 -4.71
C ILE A 86 -7.65 6.02 -4.35
N ASN A 87 -7.94 7.28 -4.05
CA ASN A 87 -7.14 8.10 -3.16
C ASN A 87 -7.86 8.24 -1.82
N SER A 88 -7.32 7.64 -0.75
CA SER A 88 -7.93 7.71 0.60
C SER A 88 -8.09 9.13 1.13
N LYS A 89 -7.41 10.13 0.56
CA LYS A 89 -7.57 11.54 0.93
C LYS A 89 -8.84 12.16 0.35
N GLU A 90 -9.45 11.60 -0.69
CA GLU A 90 -10.66 12.16 -1.31
C GLU A 90 -11.92 11.89 -0.51
N GLN A 91 -12.88 12.82 -0.55
CA GLN A 91 -14.21 12.63 0.03
C GLN A 91 -15.02 11.56 -0.72
N SER A 92 -14.82 11.46 -2.05
CA SER A 92 -15.50 10.48 -2.92
C SER A 92 -15.26 9.02 -2.50
N THR A 93 -14.14 8.76 -1.80
CA THR A 93 -13.74 7.45 -1.30
C THR A 93 -14.79 6.79 -0.43
N VAL A 94 -15.51 7.54 0.42
CA VAL A 94 -16.52 6.95 1.32
C VAL A 94 -17.61 6.26 0.51
N LYS A 95 -18.16 6.98 -0.48
CA LYS A 95 -19.19 6.45 -1.38
C LYS A 95 -18.68 5.25 -2.17
N LYS A 96 -17.50 5.37 -2.80
CA LYS A 96 -16.89 4.30 -3.62
C LYS A 96 -16.67 3.01 -2.82
N VAL A 97 -16.16 3.11 -1.59
CA VAL A 97 -15.89 1.95 -0.73
C VAL A 97 -17.21 1.30 -0.27
N THR A 98 -18.20 2.10 0.14
CA THR A 98 -19.52 1.57 0.54
C THR A 98 -20.23 0.85 -0.61
N GLU A 99 -20.22 1.43 -1.82
CA GLU A 99 -20.81 0.79 -3.01
C GLU A 99 -20.09 -0.51 -3.38
N ALA A 100 -18.76 -0.53 -3.33
CA ALA A 100 -17.96 -1.73 -3.57
C ALA A 100 -18.25 -2.83 -2.53
N ALA A 101 -18.37 -2.47 -1.25
CA ALA A 101 -18.73 -3.39 -0.18
C ALA A 101 -20.12 -4.01 -0.36
N LYS A 102 -21.13 -3.18 -0.69
CA LYS A 102 -22.49 -3.66 -0.99
C LYS A 102 -22.50 -4.59 -2.21
N SER A 103 -21.75 -4.25 -3.26
CA SER A 103 -21.60 -5.10 -4.44
C SER A 103 -20.95 -6.44 -4.09
N LEU A 104 -19.89 -6.45 -3.27
CA LEU A 104 -19.21 -7.67 -2.85
C LEU A 104 -20.13 -8.58 -2.01
N MET A 105 -20.94 -7.98 -1.14
CA MET A 105 -21.79 -8.73 -0.18
C MET A 105 -23.22 -8.96 -0.68
N LYS A 106 -23.50 -8.67 -1.95
CA LYS A 106 -24.87 -8.70 -2.53
C LYS A 106 -25.59 -10.02 -2.28
N GLU A 107 -24.93 -11.15 -2.51
CA GLU A 107 -25.51 -12.49 -2.32
C GLU A 107 -25.83 -12.77 -0.85
N LYS A 108 -24.92 -12.41 0.07
CA LYS A 108 -25.14 -12.56 1.51
C LYS A 108 -26.32 -11.71 1.98
N ILE A 109 -26.41 -10.46 1.49
CA ILE A 109 -27.51 -9.55 1.80
C ILE A 109 -28.84 -10.13 1.32
N ALA A 110 -28.90 -10.62 0.08
CA ALA A 110 -30.10 -11.24 -0.49
C ALA A 110 -30.56 -12.46 0.32
N ARG A 111 -29.63 -13.40 0.63
CA ARG A 111 -29.91 -14.61 1.41
C ARG A 111 -30.43 -14.32 2.82
N GLN A 112 -29.90 -13.28 3.48
CA GLN A 112 -30.40 -12.89 4.81
C GLN A 112 -31.78 -12.24 4.71
N LYS A 113 -32.04 -11.44 3.68
CA LYS A 113 -33.35 -10.84 3.42
C LYS A 113 -34.43 -11.90 3.19
N GLU A 114 -34.12 -12.97 2.44
CA GLU A 114 -35.03 -14.12 2.26
C GLU A 114 -35.38 -14.83 3.58
N ARG A 115 -34.46 -14.81 4.54
CA ARG A 115 -34.65 -15.35 5.90
C ARG A 115 -35.36 -14.37 6.84
N GLY A 116 -35.86 -13.24 6.34
CA GLY A 116 -36.47 -12.19 7.15
C GLY A 116 -35.48 -11.37 7.98
N ILE A 117 -34.17 -11.52 7.75
CA ILE A 117 -33.12 -10.79 8.47
C ILE A 117 -32.67 -9.61 7.62
N GLN A 118 -32.94 -8.40 8.10
CA GLN A 118 -32.47 -7.17 7.47
C GLN A 118 -31.02 -6.88 7.92
N ILE A 119 -30.06 -6.94 6.99
CA ILE A 119 -28.70 -6.46 7.26
C ILE A 119 -28.71 -4.94 7.12
N GLU A 120 -28.58 -4.23 8.24
CA GLU A 120 -28.49 -2.77 8.25
C GLU A 120 -27.07 -2.27 7.96
N THR A 121 -26.06 -2.99 8.46
CA THR A 121 -24.67 -2.53 8.44
C THR A 121 -23.73 -3.68 8.10
N LEU A 122 -22.83 -3.48 7.13
CA LEU A 122 -21.74 -4.40 6.84
C LEU A 122 -20.53 -4.09 7.73
N ARG A 123 -19.84 -5.12 8.18
CA ARG A 123 -18.64 -5.01 9.02
C ARG A 123 -17.40 -5.44 8.26
N THR A 124 -16.37 -4.63 8.31
CA THR A 124 -15.06 -4.93 7.71
C THR A 124 -13.91 -4.62 8.64
N MET A 125 -12.75 -5.18 8.35
CA MET A 125 -11.46 -4.77 8.91
C MET A 125 -10.53 -4.39 7.76
N ILE A 126 -9.64 -3.43 8.00
CA ILE A 126 -8.68 -2.96 6.98
C ILE A 126 -7.31 -3.52 7.29
N ILE A 127 -6.83 -4.43 6.45
CA ILE A 127 -5.51 -5.04 6.59
C ILE A 127 -4.57 -4.57 5.47
N GLY A 128 -3.26 -4.72 5.69
CA GLY A 128 -2.22 -4.34 4.72
C GLY A 128 -0.93 -3.88 5.40
N ILE A 129 0.10 -3.67 4.59
CA ILE A 129 1.42 -3.25 5.08
C ILE A 129 1.41 -1.83 5.69
N PRO A 130 2.36 -1.49 6.58
CA PRO A 130 2.61 -0.12 7.02
C PRO A 130 2.67 0.86 5.83
N ASN A 131 2.22 2.09 6.07
CA ASN A 131 2.21 3.16 5.07
C ASN A 131 1.41 2.92 3.77
N ALA A 132 0.66 1.81 3.65
CA ALA A 132 -0.35 1.61 2.59
C ALA A 132 -1.53 2.60 2.68
N GLY A 133 -1.63 3.38 3.77
CA GLY A 133 -2.66 4.41 3.97
C GLY A 133 -3.90 3.96 4.74
N LYS A 134 -3.80 2.87 5.53
CA LYS A 134 -4.91 2.32 6.32
C LYS A 134 -5.54 3.33 7.27
N SER A 135 -4.72 4.03 8.06
CA SER A 135 -5.21 5.04 9.01
C SER A 135 -5.83 6.24 8.28
N THR A 136 -5.32 6.61 7.11
CA THR A 136 -5.91 7.65 6.25
C THR A 136 -7.28 7.23 5.76
N LEU A 137 -7.41 6.00 5.24
CA LEU A 137 -8.68 5.44 4.78
C LEU A 137 -9.68 5.34 5.93
N MET A 138 -9.25 4.82 7.08
CA MET A 138 -10.08 4.67 8.28
C MET A 138 -10.60 6.03 8.78
N ASN A 139 -9.74 7.03 8.89
CA ASN A 139 -10.15 8.40 9.26
C ASN A 139 -11.09 9.01 8.23
N ARG A 140 -10.84 8.79 6.93
CA ARG A 140 -11.71 9.27 5.86
C ARG A 140 -13.10 8.64 5.95
N LEU A 141 -13.17 7.34 6.20
CA LEU A 141 -14.41 6.59 6.33
C LEU A 141 -15.17 6.99 7.60
N ALA A 142 -14.49 7.23 8.72
CA ALA A 142 -15.14 7.60 9.96
C ALA A 142 -15.59 9.08 10.05
N GLY A 143 -15.23 9.91 9.06
CA GLY A 143 -15.61 11.33 8.98
C GLY A 143 -14.99 12.22 10.07
N LYS A 144 -14.08 11.68 10.89
CA LYS A 144 -13.39 12.37 12.00
C LYS A 144 -11.95 11.88 12.06
N LYS A 145 -11.02 12.70 12.58
CA LYS A 145 -9.67 12.22 12.93
C LYS A 145 -9.77 11.33 14.17
N ILE A 146 -9.94 10.02 13.98
CA ILE A 146 -10.05 9.04 15.07
C ILE A 146 -8.67 8.47 15.41
N ALA A 147 -7.80 8.30 14.42
CA ALA A 147 -6.42 7.88 14.64
C ALA A 147 -5.60 9.06 15.19
N VAL A 148 -5.70 9.29 16.50
CA VAL A 148 -4.68 9.97 17.27
C VAL A 148 -3.64 8.91 17.63
N THR A 149 -2.44 9.00 17.04
CA THR A 149 -1.25 8.29 17.50
C THR A 149 -0.89 8.80 18.90
N GLY A 150 -1.52 8.24 19.92
CA GLY A 150 -1.23 8.49 21.33
C GLY A 150 -0.67 7.23 21.97
N ASN A 151 0.65 7.11 21.99
CA ASN A 151 1.37 6.15 22.83
C ASN A 151 1.10 6.49 24.31
N LYS A 152 0.10 5.86 24.93
CA LYS A 152 0.10 5.61 26.37
C LYS A 152 0.24 4.10 26.60
N PRO A 153 1.40 3.62 27.11
CA PRO A 153 1.54 2.24 27.53
C PRO A 153 0.50 1.90 28.60
N GLY A 154 -0.17 0.75 28.49
CA GLY A 154 -0.94 0.17 29.61
C GLY A 154 -2.47 0.23 29.55
N VAL A 155 -3.12 0.72 28.49
CA VAL A 155 -4.60 0.65 28.39
C VAL A 155 -5.02 0.05 27.05
N THR A 156 -5.26 -1.26 27.03
CA THR A 156 -6.00 -1.93 25.95
C THR A 156 -7.47 -1.53 26.03
N LYS A 157 -7.85 -0.42 25.38
CA LYS A 157 -9.26 -0.17 25.08
C LYS A 157 -9.75 -1.33 24.20
N GLY A 158 -10.89 -1.94 24.56
CA GLY A 158 -11.47 -3.08 23.81
C GLY A 158 -11.68 -2.77 22.32
N GLN A 159 -11.96 -3.81 21.52
CA GLN A 159 -12.21 -3.69 20.08
C GLN A 159 -13.16 -2.52 19.77
N GLN A 160 -12.67 -1.48 19.09
CA GLN A 160 -13.46 -0.30 18.75
C GLN A 160 -13.96 -0.40 17.31
N TRP A 161 -15.28 -0.52 17.16
CA TRP A 161 -15.95 -0.38 15.87
C TRP A 161 -16.13 1.09 15.53
N LEU A 162 -15.62 1.47 14.37
CA LEU A 162 -15.78 2.80 13.81
C LEU A 162 -16.93 2.77 12.81
N LYS A 163 -18.04 3.42 13.18
CA LYS A 163 -19.16 3.63 12.25
C LYS A 163 -18.73 4.62 11.18
N SER A 164 -18.64 4.16 9.93
CA SER A 164 -18.33 5.01 8.78
C SER A 164 -19.57 5.76 8.32
N ASN A 165 -20.64 5.00 8.05
CA ASN A 165 -21.97 5.51 7.73
C ASN A 165 -22.99 4.47 8.20
N LYS A 166 -24.26 4.63 7.81
CA LYS A 166 -25.32 3.67 8.17
C LYS A 166 -25.07 2.26 7.64
N ASP A 167 -24.29 2.12 6.56
CA ASP A 167 -24.11 0.86 5.85
C ASP A 167 -22.78 0.15 6.16
N LEU A 168 -21.82 0.82 6.82
CA LEU A 168 -20.46 0.30 6.99
C LEU A 168 -19.87 0.62 8.38
N GLU A 169 -19.42 -0.44 9.05
CA GLU A 169 -18.62 -0.42 10.28
C GLU A 169 -17.23 -1.01 10.03
N ILE A 170 -16.22 -0.37 10.62
CA ILE A 170 -14.81 -0.73 10.41
C ILE A 170 -14.18 -1.07 11.76
N LEU A 171 -13.53 -2.22 11.82
CA LEU A 171 -12.69 -2.60 12.92
C LEU A 171 -11.26 -2.11 12.68
N ASP A 172 -10.71 -1.38 13.64
CA ASP A 172 -9.32 -0.92 13.58
C ASP A 172 -8.36 -2.10 13.71
N THR A 173 -7.40 -2.19 12.78
CA THR A 173 -6.31 -3.16 12.85
C THR A 173 -4.97 -2.53 12.48
N PRO A 174 -3.89 -2.85 13.21
CA PRO A 174 -2.56 -2.34 12.91
C PRO A 174 -2.02 -2.85 11.56
N GLY A 175 -1.02 -2.17 11.02
CA GLY A 175 -0.28 -2.62 9.85
C GLY A 175 0.61 -3.82 10.13
N ILE A 176 0.71 -4.72 9.15
CA ILE A 176 1.40 -6.01 9.28
C ILE A 176 2.33 -6.17 8.06
N LEU A 177 3.65 -6.14 8.28
CA LEU A 177 4.65 -6.59 7.30
C LEU A 177 4.79 -8.12 7.30
N TRP A 178 5.77 -8.70 6.65
CA TRP A 178 6.10 -10.10 6.83
C TRP A 178 7.61 -10.23 7.06
N PRO A 179 8.05 -11.23 7.83
CA PRO A 179 9.37 -11.21 8.45
C PRO A 179 10.54 -11.38 7.49
N LYS A 180 10.30 -11.87 6.26
CA LYS A 180 11.33 -12.10 5.25
C LYS A 180 10.82 -11.72 3.87
N PHE A 181 11.53 -10.83 3.19
CA PHE A 181 11.40 -10.66 1.75
C PHE A 181 12.30 -11.72 1.11
N GLU A 182 11.72 -12.59 0.29
CA GLU A 182 12.50 -13.58 -0.47
C GLU A 182 13.17 -12.94 -1.69
N ASP A 183 12.64 -11.80 -2.15
CA ASP A 183 13.11 -11.03 -3.29
C ASP A 183 13.63 -9.65 -2.87
N GLU A 184 14.89 -9.36 -3.21
CA GLU A 184 15.56 -8.09 -2.98
C GLU A 184 14.89 -6.93 -3.73
N LYS A 185 14.38 -7.16 -4.95
CA LYS A 185 13.66 -6.16 -5.73
C LYS A 185 12.39 -5.71 -5.01
N VAL A 186 11.67 -6.63 -4.36
CA VAL A 186 10.49 -6.29 -3.55
C VAL A 186 10.89 -5.36 -2.39
N ALA A 187 12.01 -5.63 -1.73
CA ALA A 187 12.51 -4.79 -0.65
C ALA A 187 12.88 -3.38 -1.15
N LEU A 188 13.55 -3.27 -2.30
CA LEU A 188 13.89 -1.99 -2.94
C LEU A 188 12.64 -1.20 -3.36
N LYS A 189 11.61 -1.86 -3.95
CA LYS A 189 10.31 -1.24 -4.28
C LYS A 189 9.60 -0.70 -3.03
N LEU A 190 9.60 -1.49 -1.96
CA LEU A 190 9.00 -1.09 -0.67
C LEU A 190 9.75 0.05 0.00
N ALA A 191 11.09 0.06 -0.08
CA ALA A 191 11.90 1.16 0.41
C ALA A 191 11.63 2.43 -0.41
N LEU A 192 11.69 2.36 -1.74
CA LEU A 192 11.49 3.53 -2.60
C LEU A 192 10.14 4.22 -2.33
N THR A 193 9.08 3.44 -2.10
CA THR A 193 7.73 3.96 -1.82
C THR A 193 7.45 4.33 -0.37
N GLY A 194 8.40 4.07 0.54
CA GLY A 194 8.31 4.38 1.98
C GLY A 194 7.42 3.42 2.76
N ALA A 195 7.24 2.19 2.28
CA ALA A 195 6.50 1.15 2.99
C ALA A 195 7.27 0.55 4.17
N ILE A 196 8.60 0.53 4.05
CA ILE A 196 9.54 0.16 5.10
C ILE A 196 10.35 1.40 5.54
N LYS A 197 11.02 1.33 6.68
CA LYS A 197 11.81 2.47 7.19
C LYS A 197 13.09 2.66 6.37
N ASP A 198 13.61 3.89 6.35
CA ASP A 198 14.75 4.29 5.53
C ASP A 198 16.09 3.75 6.06
N ASP A 199 16.17 3.39 7.35
CA ASP A 199 17.36 2.83 8.01
C ASP A 199 17.60 1.34 7.72
N LEU A 200 16.74 0.74 6.90
CA LEU A 200 16.70 -0.70 6.68
C LEU A 200 17.51 -1.15 5.46
N LEU A 201 17.65 -0.30 4.45
CA LEU A 201 18.45 -0.55 3.26
C LEU A 201 19.36 0.66 3.01
N PRO A 202 20.57 0.45 2.45
CA PRO A 202 21.42 1.54 2.01
C PRO A 202 20.67 2.47 1.03
N MET A 203 20.70 3.79 1.28
CA MET A 203 19.93 4.75 0.48
C MET A 203 20.46 4.89 -0.95
N ASP A 204 21.75 4.64 -1.14
CA ASP A 204 22.41 4.56 -2.44
C ASP A 204 21.84 3.41 -3.27
N GLU A 205 21.71 2.20 -2.72
CA GLU A 205 21.09 1.06 -3.42
C GLU A 205 19.64 1.36 -3.83
N VAL A 206 18.84 1.93 -2.92
CA VAL A 206 17.45 2.33 -3.21
C VAL A 206 17.38 3.41 -4.29
N THR A 207 18.32 4.37 -4.26
CA THR A 207 18.39 5.45 -5.25
C THR A 207 18.83 4.94 -6.61
N ILE A 208 19.86 4.10 -6.68
CA ILE A 208 20.33 3.44 -7.91
C ILE A 208 19.21 2.62 -8.55
N PHE A 209 18.52 1.80 -7.75
CA PHE A 209 17.34 1.06 -8.20
C PHE A 209 16.28 2.00 -8.79
N GLY A 210 15.93 3.06 -8.07
CA GLY A 210 14.96 4.04 -8.54
C GLY A 210 15.38 4.69 -9.86
N ILE A 211 16.60 5.21 -9.96
CA ILE A 211 17.10 5.86 -11.18
C ILE A 211 17.01 4.91 -12.37
N ASN A 212 17.48 3.67 -12.23
CA ASN A 212 17.44 2.67 -13.31
C ASN A 212 16.00 2.34 -13.71
N TYR A 213 15.11 2.14 -12.73
CA TYR A 213 13.70 1.88 -13.00
C TYR A 213 13.02 3.01 -13.77
N PHE A 214 13.22 4.26 -13.33
CA PHE A 214 12.64 5.43 -14.00
C PHE A 214 13.29 5.69 -15.36
N LYS A 215 14.59 5.41 -15.55
CA LYS A 215 15.25 5.48 -16.87
C LYS A 215 14.60 4.54 -17.88
N GLU A 216 14.28 3.33 -17.44
CA GLU A 216 13.73 2.28 -18.31
C GLU A 216 12.24 2.51 -18.61
N HIS A 217 11.43 2.76 -17.58
CA HIS A 217 9.97 2.74 -17.70
C HIS A 217 9.32 4.13 -17.77
N TYR A 218 9.95 5.15 -17.16
CA TYR A 218 9.37 6.49 -17.01
C TYR A 218 10.40 7.61 -17.32
N PRO A 219 11.11 7.57 -18.47
CA PRO A 219 12.21 8.48 -18.73
C PRO A 219 11.76 9.93 -18.95
N LYS A 220 10.51 10.15 -19.36
CA LYS A 220 9.96 11.49 -19.61
C LYS A 220 9.71 12.20 -18.28
N GLU A 221 9.04 11.51 -17.36
CA GLU A 221 8.73 11.92 -16.00
C GLU A 221 10.01 12.27 -15.24
N LEU A 222 11.04 11.41 -15.36
CA LEU A 222 12.33 11.62 -14.72
C LEU A 222 13.04 12.88 -15.25
N ARG A 223 13.07 13.09 -16.58
CA ARG A 223 13.65 14.29 -17.20
C ARG A 223 12.88 15.56 -16.86
N GLU A 224 11.56 15.49 -16.79
CA GLU A 224 10.73 16.65 -16.45
C GLU A 224 11.02 17.12 -15.02
N ARG A 225 11.18 16.19 -14.08
CA ARG A 225 11.53 16.55 -12.69
C ARG A 225 12.98 17.00 -12.54
N PHE A 226 13.91 16.27 -13.14
CA PHE A 226 15.35 16.52 -13.02
C PHE A 226 15.91 17.00 -14.37
N LYS A 227 15.62 18.25 -14.75
CA LYS A 227 15.89 18.81 -16.09
C LYS A 227 17.31 18.62 -16.64
N GLN A 228 18.32 18.51 -15.78
CA GLN A 228 19.72 18.40 -16.16
C GLN A 228 20.26 16.96 -16.11
N ILE A 229 19.38 15.97 -15.89
CA ILE A 229 19.75 14.57 -15.78
C ILE A 229 20.15 14.01 -17.15
N ASP A 230 21.34 13.42 -17.24
CA ASP A 230 21.73 12.67 -18.43
C ASP A 230 21.33 11.19 -18.28
N LEU A 231 20.24 10.80 -18.94
CA LEU A 231 19.75 9.42 -18.88
C LEU A 231 20.63 8.41 -19.64
N LYS A 232 21.67 8.86 -20.35
CA LYS A 232 22.62 7.95 -21.03
C LYS A 232 23.67 7.39 -20.08
N GLU A 233 23.92 8.08 -18.97
CA GLU A 233 24.93 7.69 -17.99
C GLU A 233 24.42 6.58 -17.06
N GLU A 234 25.34 5.87 -16.42
CA GLU A 234 25.01 4.91 -15.37
C GLU A 234 24.51 5.63 -14.11
N ALA A 235 23.69 4.94 -13.30
CA ALA A 235 23.09 5.56 -12.12
C ALA A 235 24.09 6.22 -11.15
N PRO A 236 25.28 5.63 -10.87
CA PRO A 236 26.31 6.28 -10.04
C PRO A 236 26.80 7.61 -10.62
N GLU A 237 27.03 7.69 -11.93
CA GLU A 237 27.48 8.90 -12.61
C GLU A 237 26.38 9.97 -12.58
N ILE A 238 25.13 9.57 -12.83
CA ILE A 238 23.96 10.45 -12.68
C ILE A 238 23.88 11.03 -11.27
N ILE A 239 24.08 10.20 -10.23
CA ILE A 239 24.10 10.62 -8.84
C ILE A 239 25.19 11.67 -8.63
N MET A 240 26.42 11.41 -9.09
CA MET A 240 27.55 12.30 -8.92
C MET A 240 27.31 13.65 -9.60
N ASP A 241 26.95 13.65 -10.88
CA ASP A 241 26.68 14.83 -11.68
C ASP A 241 25.51 15.66 -11.10
N MET A 242 24.39 15.01 -10.76
CA MET A 242 23.25 15.71 -10.18
C MET A 242 23.54 16.29 -8.80
N THR A 243 24.37 15.61 -7.98
CA THR A 243 24.79 16.12 -6.67
C THR A 243 25.59 17.41 -6.82
N GLN A 244 26.48 17.49 -7.81
CA GLN A 244 27.23 18.71 -8.13
C GLN A 244 26.31 19.81 -8.68
N LYS A 245 25.47 19.50 -9.67
CA LYS A 245 24.54 20.45 -10.31
C LYS A 245 23.53 21.06 -9.34
N LEU A 246 23.14 20.32 -8.30
CA LEU A 246 22.24 20.80 -7.25
C LEU A 246 22.94 21.57 -6.13
N GLY A 247 24.27 21.74 -6.21
CA GLY A 247 25.06 22.49 -5.24
C GLY A 247 25.31 21.72 -3.93
N PHE A 248 25.15 20.39 -3.93
CA PHE A 248 25.41 19.56 -2.76
C PHE A 248 26.87 19.15 -2.60
N ARG A 249 27.74 19.49 -3.57
CA ARG A 249 29.17 19.11 -3.59
C ARG A 249 29.32 17.59 -3.51
N ASP A 250 30.07 17.06 -2.55
CA ASP A 250 30.26 15.61 -2.35
C ASP A 250 29.25 15.00 -1.36
N ASN A 251 28.16 15.72 -1.04
CA ASN A 251 27.13 15.22 -0.13
C ASN A 251 26.05 14.43 -0.88
N TYR A 252 26.36 13.17 -1.20
CA TYR A 252 25.45 12.27 -1.90
C TYR A 252 24.19 11.93 -1.10
N ASP A 253 24.28 11.88 0.24
CA ASP A 253 23.12 11.62 1.11
C ASP A 253 21.99 12.63 0.91
N ARG A 254 22.34 13.91 0.68
CA ARG A 254 21.35 14.94 0.35
C ARG A 254 20.65 14.67 -0.97
N PHE A 255 21.37 14.16 -1.97
CA PHE A 255 20.76 13.76 -3.23
C PHE A 255 19.84 12.56 -3.06
N TYR A 256 20.27 11.51 -2.33
CA TYR A 256 19.44 10.34 -2.05
C TYR A 256 18.13 10.72 -1.36
N GLN A 257 18.24 11.53 -0.31
CA GLN A 257 17.08 12.03 0.43
C GLN A 257 16.15 12.87 -0.45
N LEU A 258 16.70 13.76 -1.27
CA LEU A 258 15.93 14.56 -2.22
C LEU A 258 15.21 13.65 -3.21
N PHE A 259 15.94 12.79 -3.92
CA PHE A 259 15.41 11.92 -4.97
C PHE A 259 14.26 11.05 -4.46
N ILE A 260 14.48 10.35 -3.33
CA ILE A 260 13.47 9.49 -2.71
C ILE A 260 12.26 10.31 -2.25
N LYS A 261 12.47 11.50 -1.67
CA LYS A 261 11.38 12.38 -1.25
C LYS A 261 10.53 12.84 -2.44
N GLU A 262 11.16 13.25 -3.54
CA GLU A 262 10.47 13.70 -4.75
C GLU A 262 9.61 12.60 -5.37
N ILE A 263 10.09 11.37 -5.36
CA ILE A 263 9.33 10.18 -5.77
C ILE A 263 8.13 9.96 -4.84
N ARG A 264 8.34 9.95 -3.53
CA ARG A 264 7.29 9.69 -2.53
C ARG A 264 6.20 10.76 -2.53
N ASP A 265 6.57 12.01 -2.78
CA ASP A 265 5.66 13.16 -2.86
C ASP A 265 4.93 13.25 -4.22
N GLY A 266 5.21 12.35 -5.17
CA GLY A 266 4.58 12.33 -6.49
C GLY A 266 5.06 13.43 -7.43
N LYS A 267 6.21 14.05 -7.13
CA LYS A 267 6.74 15.19 -7.89
C LYS A 267 7.38 14.76 -9.20
N VAL A 268 7.84 13.52 -9.29
CA VAL A 268 8.32 12.93 -10.54
C VAL A 268 7.17 12.67 -11.53
N GLY A 269 5.94 12.57 -11.04
CA GLY A 269 4.77 12.20 -11.84
C GLY A 269 4.14 10.91 -11.31
N ARG A 270 3.23 10.33 -12.10
CA ARG A 270 2.59 9.05 -11.80
C ARG A 270 3.45 7.90 -12.28
N TYR A 271 3.64 6.89 -11.45
CA TYR A 271 4.46 5.73 -11.77
C TYR A 271 3.96 4.49 -11.03
N THR A 272 4.19 3.31 -11.60
CA THR A 272 3.94 2.03 -10.93
C THR A 272 5.16 1.16 -11.09
N LEU A 273 5.68 0.58 -9.99
CA LEU A 273 6.90 -0.23 -9.91
C LEU A 273 6.68 -1.71 -10.24
N ASP A 274 5.47 -2.22 -10.04
CA ASP A 274 5.11 -3.59 -10.40
C ASP A 274 4.50 -3.63 -11.79
N MET A 275 5.13 -4.37 -12.70
CA MET A 275 4.60 -4.62 -14.03
C MET A 275 4.02 -6.02 -14.09
N LEU A 276 2.92 -6.23 -14.83
CA LEU A 276 2.37 -7.58 -15.01
C LEU A 276 3.37 -8.52 -15.72
N GLY A 277 4.26 -7.98 -16.54
CA GLY A 277 5.36 -8.74 -17.16
C GLY A 277 6.31 -9.38 -16.14
N ASP A 278 6.43 -8.82 -14.93
CA ASP A 278 7.28 -9.35 -13.85
C ASP A 278 6.78 -10.71 -13.34
N LEU A 279 5.50 -11.05 -13.57
CA LEU A 279 4.90 -12.31 -13.12
C LEU A 279 5.45 -13.53 -13.87
N ASN A 280 5.86 -13.36 -15.13
CA ASN A 280 6.28 -14.46 -16.00
C ASN A 280 7.76 -14.86 -15.81
N GLY A 281 8.49 -14.17 -14.93
CA GLY A 281 9.90 -14.46 -14.63
C GLY A 281 10.12 -15.37 -13.41
N ASN A 282 9.05 -15.90 -12.82
CA ASN A 282 9.07 -16.73 -11.61
C ASN A 282 8.64 -18.19 -11.86
N ASP A 283 8.59 -18.64 -13.11
CA ASP A 283 8.43 -20.06 -13.49
C ASP A 283 9.79 -20.72 -13.76
#